data_AF-X6LD42-F1
#
_entry.id   AF-X6LD42-F1
#
_cell.length_a   1.000
_cell.length_b   1.000
_cell.length_c   1.000
_cell.angle_alpha   90.00
_cell.angle_beta   90.00
_cell.angle_gamma   90.00
#
_symmetry.space_group_name_H-M   'P 1'
#
loop_
_entity.id
_entity.type
_entity.pdbx_description
1 polymer ?
#
loop_
_entity_poly.entity_id
_entity_poly.type
_entity_poly.pdbx_seq_one_letter_code
_entity_poly.pdbx_strand_id
1 'polypeptide(L)'
;MFRKMGLDFALLEKSQFVSSVDMYNPTTKKTEHVVYTTPLTKDTTITELFFQMANRLAPIFDEVMTDLFVDVIKSVRVNDTDKKDDKDDNKTQTELAREDIIRQGIQYGPVKTIGRASVKAREYDIVPGITSVKDWVRVALIVENESECVELFNKIMKQFDGKVARVKNGFDPKVKGEDVLHYRSILINLVFDYETYGKLDRQKEKHKHQSDDLEKAANKYWKMICEVQIILREYLNVRGRLHLYYKILRCMETNTNTTAGKVANDFSKYWELPE
;
A
#
# COMPACT_ATOMS: atom_id res chain seq x y z
N MET A 1 12.34 -11.55 -18.54
CA MET A 1 11.87 -11.10 -17.20
C MET A 1 10.95 -12.13 -16.56
N PHE A 2 9.88 -12.57 -17.23
CA PHE A 2 8.91 -13.54 -16.71
C PHE A 2 9.45 -14.95 -16.36
N ARG A 3 10.35 -15.54 -17.16
CA ARG A 3 11.04 -16.80 -16.79
C ARG A 3 11.91 -16.69 -15.52
N LYS A 4 12.42 -15.49 -15.20
CA LYS A 4 13.18 -15.25 -13.95
C LYS A 4 12.27 -15.07 -12.73
N MET A 5 10.95 -14.97 -12.92
CA MET A 5 9.95 -14.86 -11.85
C MET A 5 9.27 -16.21 -11.54
N GLY A 6 9.70 -17.32 -12.16
CA GLY A 6 9.17 -18.66 -11.87
C GLY A 6 7.74 -18.92 -12.35
N LEU A 7 7.12 -18.01 -13.10
CA LEU A 7 5.80 -18.18 -13.68
C LEU A 7 5.91 -18.94 -15.01
N ASP A 8 5.56 -20.23 -15.00
CA ASP A 8 5.38 -21.01 -16.22
C ASP A 8 3.98 -20.80 -16.77
N PHE A 9 3.88 -19.97 -17.81
CA PHE A 9 2.61 -19.64 -18.45
C PHE A 9 1.94 -20.87 -19.11
N ALA A 10 2.70 -21.92 -19.44
CA ALA A 10 2.14 -23.14 -20.02
C ALA A 10 1.28 -23.94 -19.02
N LEU A 11 1.53 -23.78 -17.72
CA LEU A 11 0.69 -24.36 -16.65
C LEU A 11 -0.58 -23.52 -16.41
N LEU A 12 -0.46 -22.19 -16.51
CA LEU A 12 -1.59 -21.25 -16.39
C LEU A 12 -2.63 -21.40 -17.51
N GLU A 13 -2.19 -21.75 -18.73
CA GLU A 13 -3.10 -21.98 -19.88
C GLU A 13 -3.95 -23.26 -19.74
N LYS A 14 -3.57 -24.18 -18.85
CA LYS A 14 -4.32 -25.44 -18.60
C LYS A 14 -5.04 -25.49 -17.26
N SER A 15 -4.71 -24.59 -16.33
CA SER A 15 -5.33 -24.56 -15.00
C SER A 15 -6.67 -23.85 -15.04
N GLN A 16 -7.76 -24.51 -14.63
CA GLN A 16 -8.97 -23.81 -14.22
C GLN A 16 -8.71 -23.18 -12.84
N PHE A 17 -8.97 -21.89 -12.70
CA PHE A 17 -8.93 -21.27 -11.38
C PHE A 17 -10.21 -21.62 -10.66
N VAL A 18 -10.07 -22.30 -9.52
CA VAL A 18 -11.18 -22.65 -8.63
C VAL A 18 -11.04 -21.76 -7.41
N SER A 19 -11.92 -20.79 -7.26
CA SER A 19 -12.05 -20.03 -6.01
C SER A 19 -13.34 -20.40 -5.32
N SER A 20 -13.32 -20.37 -3.98
CA SER A 20 -14.53 -20.54 -3.20
C SER A 20 -14.70 -19.40 -2.21
N VAL A 21 -15.92 -18.90 -2.10
CA VAL A 21 -16.28 -17.87 -1.15
C VAL A 21 -17.59 -18.28 -0.48
N ASP A 22 -17.63 -18.14 0.84
CA ASP A 22 -18.85 -18.25 1.61
C ASP A 22 -19.68 -16.98 1.42
N MET A 23 -20.80 -17.10 0.69
CA MET A 23 -21.73 -16.00 0.48
C MET A 23 -22.95 -16.17 1.35
N TYR A 24 -23.27 -15.16 2.15
CA TYR A 24 -24.52 -15.13 2.89
C TYR A 24 -25.68 -14.79 1.95
N ASN A 25 -26.63 -15.71 1.81
CA ASN A 25 -27.85 -15.52 1.05
C ASN A 25 -28.94 -14.93 1.98
N PRO A 26 -29.32 -13.65 1.81
CA PRO A 26 -30.25 -12.99 2.72
C PRO A 26 -31.68 -13.51 2.62
N THR A 27 -32.05 -14.11 1.49
CA THR A 27 -33.39 -14.68 1.28
C THR A 27 -33.55 -16.01 2.00
N THR A 28 -32.52 -16.86 1.94
CA THR A 28 -32.53 -18.18 2.60
C THR A 28 -31.99 -18.14 4.03
N LYS A 29 -31.37 -17.01 4.42
CA LYS A 29 -30.63 -16.82 5.69
C LYS A 29 -29.56 -17.88 5.93
N LYS A 30 -28.98 -18.43 4.86
CA LYS A 30 -27.91 -19.44 4.93
C LYS A 30 -26.64 -18.90 4.30
N THR A 31 -25.51 -19.33 4.83
CA THR A 31 -24.22 -19.17 4.17
C THR A 31 -24.08 -20.31 3.16
N GLU A 32 -23.95 -19.96 1.90
CA GLU A 32 -23.75 -20.89 0.79
C GLU A 32 -22.29 -20.84 0.37
N HIS A 33 -21.66 -22.01 0.33
CA HIS A 33 -20.29 -22.15 -0.12
C HIS A 33 -20.29 -22.16 -1.66
N VAL A 34 -19.97 -21.03 -2.28
CA VAL A 34 -20.04 -20.88 -3.73
C VAL A 34 -18.66 -21.15 -4.31
N VAL A 35 -18.58 -22.12 -5.22
CA VAL A 35 -17.35 -22.44 -5.96
C VAL A 35 -17.46 -21.84 -7.36
N TYR A 36 -16.59 -20.89 -7.66
CA TYR A 36 -16.48 -20.29 -8.98
C TYR A 36 -15.48 -21.07 -9.81
N THR A 37 -15.92 -21.55 -10.96
CA THR A 37 -15.04 -22.04 -12.03
C THR A 37 -15.15 -21.05 -13.18
N THR A 38 -14.14 -20.19 -13.34
CA THR A 38 -14.14 -19.19 -14.42
C THR A 38 -13.22 -19.66 -15.54
N PRO A 39 -13.72 -19.82 -16.79
CA PRO A 39 -12.84 -19.97 -17.95
C PRO A 39 -11.95 -18.72 -18.06
N LEU A 40 -10.63 -18.90 -18.04
CA LEU A 40 -9.68 -17.79 -18.12
C LEU A 40 -9.75 -17.12 -19.50
N THR A 41 -10.32 -15.92 -19.60
CA THR A 41 -9.97 -14.97 -20.66
C THR A 41 -8.64 -14.30 -20.29
N LYS A 42 -7.65 -14.31 -21.20
CA LYS A 42 -6.22 -14.03 -20.91
C LYS A 42 -5.91 -12.80 -20.03
N ASP A 43 -6.67 -11.70 -20.11
CA ASP A 43 -6.36 -10.46 -19.37
C ASP A 43 -7.20 -10.24 -18.10
N THR A 44 -8.46 -10.66 -18.08
CA THR A 44 -9.32 -10.53 -16.90
C THR A 44 -8.81 -11.40 -15.76
N THR A 45 -8.18 -12.54 -16.06
CA THR A 45 -7.73 -13.46 -15.02
C THR A 45 -6.40 -13.09 -14.38
N ILE A 46 -5.46 -12.49 -15.12
CA ILE A 46 -4.18 -12.07 -14.51
C ILE A 46 -4.43 -10.93 -13.53
N THR A 47 -5.33 -10.00 -13.86
CA THR A 47 -5.66 -8.89 -12.96
C THR A 47 -6.35 -9.36 -11.68
N GLU A 48 -7.31 -10.28 -11.82
CA GLU A 48 -7.98 -10.90 -10.68
C GLU A 48 -7.00 -11.67 -9.78
N LEU A 49 -6.08 -12.42 -10.39
CA LEU A 49 -5.02 -13.11 -9.67
C LEU A 49 -4.14 -12.13 -8.88
N PHE A 50 -3.68 -11.04 -9.50
CA PHE A 50 -2.90 -10.01 -8.82
C PHE A 50 -3.67 -9.35 -7.67
N PHE A 51 -4.98 -9.13 -7.84
CA PHE A 51 -5.83 -8.59 -6.79
C PHE A 51 -5.93 -9.55 -5.60
N GLN A 52 -6.18 -10.85 -5.84
CA GLN A 52 -6.23 -11.85 -4.78
C GLN A 52 -4.89 -12.01 -4.06
N MET A 53 -3.78 -11.99 -4.81
CA MET A 53 -2.43 -11.97 -4.25
C MET A 53 -2.23 -10.74 -3.37
N ALA A 54 -2.63 -9.55 -3.84
CA ALA A 54 -2.49 -8.32 -3.07
C ALA A 54 -3.28 -8.37 -1.76
N ASN A 55 -4.49 -8.95 -1.76
CA ASN A 55 -5.29 -9.15 -0.54
C ASN A 55 -4.62 -10.09 0.46
N ARG A 56 -3.95 -11.15 -0.01
CA ARG A 56 -3.17 -12.05 0.86
C ARG A 56 -1.92 -11.37 1.41
N LEU A 57 -1.28 -10.49 0.64
CA LEU A 57 -0.02 -9.85 1.01
C LEU A 57 -0.21 -8.67 1.95
N ALA A 58 -1.29 -7.91 1.77
CA ALA A 58 -1.58 -6.69 2.51
C ALA A 58 -1.41 -6.84 4.03
N PRO A 59 -2.05 -7.81 4.72
CA PRO A 59 -1.91 -7.92 6.18
C PRO A 59 -0.47 -8.20 6.64
N ILE A 60 0.27 -9.02 5.88
CA ILE A 60 1.68 -9.34 6.20
C ILE A 60 2.56 -8.11 6.02
N PHE A 61 2.35 -7.38 4.92
CA PHE A 61 3.06 -6.14 4.63
C PHE A 61 2.76 -5.09 5.69
N ASP A 62 1.49 -4.92 6.06
CA ASP A 62 1.04 -3.97 7.07
C ASP A 62 1.66 -4.29 8.44
N GLU A 63 1.72 -5.56 8.85
CA GLU A 63 2.38 -5.99 10.09
C GLU A 63 3.88 -5.64 10.09
N VAL A 64 4.61 -5.98 9.02
CA VAL A 64 6.04 -5.68 8.90
C VAL A 64 6.30 -4.17 8.97
N MET A 65 5.48 -3.37 8.29
CA MET A 65 5.60 -1.90 8.31
C MET A 65 5.25 -1.31 9.68
N THR A 66 4.27 -1.90 10.36
CA THR A 66 3.89 -1.52 11.73
C THR A 66 5.03 -1.74 12.71
N ASP A 67 5.65 -2.91 12.67
CA ASP A 67 6.75 -3.22 13.58
C ASP A 67 7.95 -2.29 13.35
N LEU A 68 8.31 -2.04 12.09
CA LEU A 68 9.38 -1.09 11.76
C LEU A 68 9.06 0.32 12.26
N PHE A 69 7.82 0.78 12.06
CA PHE A 69 7.38 2.10 12.48
C PHE A 69 7.41 2.25 14.00
N VAL A 70 6.78 1.33 14.73
CA VAL A 70 6.72 1.36 16.20
C VAL A 70 8.13 1.33 16.80
N ASP A 71 9.02 0.50 16.26
CA ASP A 71 10.40 0.39 16.74
C ASP A 71 11.17 1.72 16.57
N VAL A 72 11.01 2.39 15.43
CA VAL A 72 11.61 3.72 15.20
C VAL A 72 11.04 4.76 16.16
N ILE A 73 9.71 4.88 16.24
CA ILE A 73 9.06 5.91 17.07
C ILE A 73 9.47 5.76 18.54
N LYS A 74 9.51 4.53 19.05
CA LYS A 74 10.00 4.27 20.41
C LYS A 74 11.46 4.66 20.58
N SER A 75 12.33 4.28 19.64
CA SER A 75 13.76 4.59 19.74
C SER A 75 14.05 6.10 19.71
N VAL A 76 13.35 6.86 18.87
CA VAL A 76 13.60 8.30 18.73
C VAL A 76 12.99 9.08 19.90
N ARG A 77 11.74 8.78 20.28
CA ARG A 77 11.04 9.56 21.33
C ARG A 77 11.51 9.27 22.75
N VAL A 78 12.02 8.06 23.03
CA VAL A 78 12.57 7.73 24.35
C VAL A 78 13.86 8.52 24.61
N ASN A 79 14.67 8.73 23.58
CA ASN A 79 15.89 9.54 23.70
C ASN A 79 15.59 11.02 24.03
N ASP A 80 14.36 11.49 23.80
CA ASP A 80 13.94 12.85 24.13
C ASP A 80 13.45 12.99 25.59
N THR A 81 13.08 11.89 26.27
CA THR A 81 12.40 11.91 27.58
C THR A 81 13.25 11.44 28.77
N ASP A 82 14.52 11.09 28.57
CA ASP A 82 15.44 10.70 29.63
C ASP A 82 15.76 11.85 30.62
N LYS A 83 14.83 12.15 31.55
CA LYS A 83 15.06 12.91 32.80
C LYS A 83 14.12 12.61 33.98
N LYS A 84 13.27 11.58 33.99
CA LYS A 84 12.47 11.26 35.21
C LYS A 84 12.35 9.77 35.50
N ASP A 85 12.98 9.37 36.60
CA ASP A 85 12.89 8.07 37.26
C ASP A 85 11.49 7.86 37.87
N ASP A 86 10.68 6.96 37.32
CA ASP A 86 9.64 6.27 38.08
C ASP A 86 9.42 4.87 37.50
N LYS A 87 9.75 3.86 38.30
CA LYS A 87 9.58 2.43 37.98
C LYS A 87 8.45 1.92 38.87
N ASP A 88 7.25 1.66 38.33
CA ASP A 88 6.50 0.44 38.74
C ASP A 88 5.21 0.06 37.98
N ASP A 89 4.65 0.82 37.03
CA ASP A 89 3.38 0.44 36.35
C ASP A 89 3.51 0.04 34.86
N ASN A 90 4.56 -0.70 34.51
CA ASN A 90 5.16 -0.61 33.18
C ASN A 90 4.47 -1.39 32.04
N LYS A 91 3.70 -2.46 32.31
CA LYS A 91 3.24 -3.36 31.23
C LYS A 91 2.02 -2.83 30.45
N THR A 92 0.97 -2.39 31.14
CA THR A 92 -0.27 -1.91 30.51
C THR A 92 -0.08 -0.58 29.78
N GLN A 93 0.78 0.30 30.33
CA GLN A 93 1.13 1.57 29.69
C GLN A 93 1.89 1.37 28.37
N THR A 94 2.74 0.33 28.28
CA THR A 94 3.51 0.05 27.07
C THR A 94 2.65 -0.41 25.90
N GLU A 95 1.56 -1.13 26.17
CA GLU A 95 0.62 -1.62 25.15
C GLU A 95 -0.31 -0.51 24.65
N LEU A 96 -0.87 0.29 25.57
CA LEU A 96 -1.65 1.50 25.22
C LEU A 96 -0.83 2.48 24.38
N ALA A 97 0.45 2.68 24.75
CA ALA A 97 1.35 3.52 23.97
C ALA A 97 1.60 2.97 22.55
N ARG A 98 1.65 1.63 22.38
CA ARG A 98 1.79 1.01 21.05
C ARG A 98 0.56 1.28 20.18
N GLU A 99 -0.64 1.06 20.72
CA GLU A 99 -1.88 1.30 19.98
C GLU A 99 -2.04 2.76 19.58
N ASP A 100 -1.66 3.70 20.45
CA ASP A 100 -1.69 5.13 20.15
C ASP A 100 -0.73 5.52 19.03
N ILE A 101 0.51 5.00 19.06
CA ILE A 101 1.49 5.20 17.98
C ILE A 101 0.92 4.70 16.65
N ILE A 102 0.34 3.50 16.63
CA ILE A 102 -0.23 2.90 15.41
C ILE A 102 -1.40 3.74 14.91
N ARG A 103 -2.35 4.08 15.79
CA ARG A 103 -3.57 4.81 15.45
C ARG A 103 -3.28 6.19 14.87
N GLN A 104 -2.27 6.87 15.38
CA GLN A 104 -1.92 8.23 14.93
C GLN A 104 -0.93 8.23 13.77
N GLY A 105 -0.07 7.21 13.70
CA GLY A 105 1.11 7.20 12.84
C GLY A 105 1.00 6.33 11.59
N ILE A 106 -0.01 5.45 11.47
CA ILE A 106 -0.12 4.54 10.32
C ILE A 106 -1.47 4.67 9.63
N GLN A 107 -1.44 4.87 8.32
CA GLN A 107 -2.62 4.83 7.45
C GLN A 107 -2.47 3.71 6.41
N TYR A 108 -3.15 2.59 6.67
CA TYR A 108 -3.24 1.49 5.72
C TYR A 108 -4.10 1.89 4.53
N GLY A 109 -3.56 1.71 3.32
CA GLY A 109 -4.32 1.91 2.09
C GLY A 109 -5.06 0.63 1.73
N PRO A 110 -6.34 0.70 1.31
CA PRO A 110 -7.01 -0.47 0.78
C PRO A 110 -6.25 -0.98 -0.45
N VAL A 111 -6.28 -2.31 -0.63
CA VAL A 111 -5.78 -2.94 -1.86
C VAL A 111 -6.43 -2.26 -3.05
N LYS A 112 -5.61 -1.93 -4.05
CA LYS A 112 -6.11 -1.22 -5.23
C LYS A 112 -7.20 -2.06 -5.90
N THR A 113 -8.35 -1.43 -6.15
CA THR A 113 -9.44 -2.10 -6.87
C THR A 113 -9.04 -2.44 -8.29
N ILE A 114 -9.58 -3.54 -8.82
CA ILE A 114 -9.33 -4.02 -10.19
C ILE A 114 -9.53 -2.90 -11.22
N GLY A 115 -10.66 -2.19 -11.16
CA GLY A 115 -10.94 -1.10 -12.10
C GLY A 115 -9.85 -0.02 -12.12
N ARG A 116 -9.35 0.39 -10.94
CA ARG A 116 -8.26 1.38 -10.85
C ARG A 116 -6.92 0.82 -11.30
N ALA A 117 -6.64 -0.45 -10.99
CA ALA A 117 -5.44 -1.12 -11.43
C ALA A 117 -5.41 -1.28 -12.96
N SER A 118 -6.53 -1.63 -13.58
CA SER A 118 -6.68 -1.74 -15.03
C SER A 118 -6.51 -0.40 -15.73
N VAL A 119 -7.05 0.70 -15.19
CA VAL A 119 -6.82 2.05 -15.73
C VAL A 119 -5.33 2.37 -15.70
N LYS A 120 -4.66 2.14 -14.56
CA LYS A 120 -3.22 2.39 -14.41
C LYS A 120 -2.37 1.47 -15.27
N ALA A 121 -2.79 0.23 -15.47
CA ALA A 121 -2.08 -0.75 -16.30
C ALA A 121 -1.97 -0.28 -17.77
N ARG A 122 -2.98 0.45 -18.27
CA ARG A 122 -2.99 1.01 -19.63
C ARG A 122 -2.00 2.16 -19.83
N GLU A 123 -1.47 2.75 -18.76
CA GLU A 123 -0.43 3.78 -18.83
C GLU A 123 0.96 3.19 -19.11
N TYR A 124 1.11 1.86 -19.11
CA TYR A 124 2.38 1.18 -19.36
C TYR A 124 2.39 0.49 -20.73
N ASP A 125 3.48 0.70 -21.48
CA ASP A 125 3.74 0.03 -22.77
C ASP A 125 4.22 -1.43 -22.62
N ILE A 126 3.83 -2.11 -21.53
CA ILE A 126 4.22 -3.49 -21.21
C ILE A 126 2.96 -4.32 -21.13
N VAL A 127 2.99 -5.54 -21.68
CA VAL A 127 1.88 -6.50 -21.58
C VAL A 127 2.34 -7.76 -20.82
N PRO A 128 1.64 -8.18 -19.75
CA PRO A 128 0.47 -7.54 -19.16
C PRO A 128 0.87 -6.36 -18.25
N GLY A 129 0.37 -5.15 -18.55
CA GLY A 129 0.74 -3.90 -17.86
C GLY A 129 0.37 -3.89 -16.38
N ILE A 130 -0.51 -4.81 -15.99
CA ILE A 130 -0.94 -5.02 -14.62
C ILE A 130 0.21 -5.38 -13.67
N THR A 131 1.25 -6.02 -14.20
CA THR A 131 2.49 -6.37 -13.48
C THR A 131 3.34 -5.14 -13.15
N SER A 132 3.10 -4.02 -13.84
CA SER A 132 3.82 -2.76 -13.65
C SER A 132 3.12 -1.81 -12.67
N VAL A 133 1.94 -2.16 -12.15
CA VAL A 133 1.24 -1.40 -11.12
C VAL A 133 2.00 -1.54 -9.79
N LYS A 134 2.49 -0.42 -9.24
CA LYS A 134 3.44 -0.38 -8.11
C LYS A 134 2.81 -0.17 -6.73
N ASP A 135 1.50 0.06 -6.71
CA ASP A 135 0.74 0.51 -5.54
C ASP A 135 -0.53 -0.33 -5.37
N TRP A 136 -0.40 -1.64 -5.62
CA TRP A 136 -1.41 -2.64 -5.30
C TRP A 136 -1.67 -2.70 -3.80
N VAL A 137 -0.60 -2.87 -3.03
CA VAL A 137 -0.56 -2.79 -1.57
C VAL A 137 0.23 -1.54 -1.20
N ARG A 138 -0.26 -0.77 -0.23
CA ARG A 138 0.37 0.49 0.14
C ARG A 138 0.06 0.91 1.56
N VAL A 139 1.02 1.56 2.19
CA VAL A 139 0.90 2.13 3.53
C VAL A 139 1.48 3.54 3.55
N ALA A 140 0.87 4.43 4.33
CA ALA A 140 1.45 5.71 4.69
C ALA A 140 1.85 5.69 6.16
N LEU A 141 3.10 6.05 6.43
CA LEU A 141 3.73 6.16 7.74
C LEU A 141 3.91 7.66 8.04
N ILE A 142 3.27 8.10 9.11
CA ILE A 142 3.12 9.51 9.48
C ILE A 142 4.01 9.77 10.68
N VAL A 143 5.01 10.61 10.48
CA VAL A 143 6.01 10.98 11.49
C VAL A 143 5.83 12.44 11.89
N GLU A 144 6.24 12.81 13.10
CA GLU A 144 6.08 14.16 13.63
C GLU A 144 7.25 15.07 13.28
N ASN A 145 8.44 14.51 13.08
CA ASN A 145 9.66 15.28 12.88
C ASN A 145 10.63 14.64 11.89
N GLU A 146 11.63 15.42 11.50
CA GLU A 146 12.62 15.02 10.50
C GLU A 146 13.48 13.84 10.98
N SER A 147 13.80 13.78 12.28
CA SER A 147 14.60 12.70 12.86
C SER A 147 13.89 11.34 12.73
N GLU A 148 12.60 11.28 13.08
CA GLU A 148 11.76 10.09 12.86
C GLU A 148 11.70 9.70 11.38
N CYS A 149 11.56 10.69 10.49
CA CYS A 149 11.52 10.47 9.04
C CYS A 149 12.81 9.83 8.52
N VAL A 150 13.97 10.38 8.89
CA VAL A 150 15.30 9.92 8.46
C VAL A 150 15.59 8.53 9.02
N GLU A 151 15.33 8.31 10.31
CA GLU A 151 15.59 7.02 10.95
C GLU A 151 14.69 5.92 10.36
N LEU A 152 13.40 6.23 10.14
CA LEU A 152 12.47 5.30 9.51
C LEU A 152 12.87 4.96 8.07
N PHE A 153 13.27 5.97 7.30
CA PHE A 153 13.80 5.76 5.95
C PHE A 153 15.02 4.83 5.97
N ASN A 154 16.03 5.12 6.79
CA ASN A 154 17.24 4.32 6.90
C ASN A 154 16.94 2.87 7.30
N LYS A 155 16.03 2.68 8.27
CA LYS A 155 15.62 1.36 8.74
C LYS A 155 14.90 0.56 7.66
N ILE A 156 14.00 1.18 6.90
CA ILE A 156 13.35 0.54 5.74
C ILE A 156 14.40 0.18 4.68
N MET A 157 15.29 1.11 4.32
CA MET A 157 16.33 0.84 3.32
C MET A 157 17.23 -0.33 3.73
N LYS A 158 17.58 -0.43 5.01
CA LYS A 158 18.38 -1.54 5.56
C LYS A 158 17.59 -2.86 5.58
N GLN A 159 16.34 -2.84 6.04
CA GLN A 159 15.48 -4.04 6.13
C GLN A 159 15.17 -4.63 4.76
N PHE A 160 15.10 -3.79 3.73
CA PHE A 160 14.78 -4.15 2.35
C PHE A 160 15.97 -3.98 1.40
N ASP A 161 17.20 -4.12 1.90
CA ASP A 161 18.39 -4.00 1.06
C ASP A 161 18.34 -4.99 -0.12
N GLY A 162 18.74 -4.51 -1.30
CA GLY A 162 18.60 -5.23 -2.58
C GLY A 162 17.16 -5.44 -3.07
N LYS A 163 16.13 -4.96 -2.34
CA LYS A 163 14.70 -5.08 -2.71
C LYS A 163 14.01 -3.74 -2.95
N VAL A 164 14.72 -2.62 -2.89
CA VAL A 164 14.17 -1.30 -3.20
C VAL A 164 14.13 -1.09 -4.72
N ALA A 165 12.93 -0.99 -5.30
CA ALA A 165 12.75 -0.79 -6.73
C ALA A 165 12.81 0.69 -7.13
N ARG A 166 12.35 1.59 -6.27
CA ARG A 166 12.31 3.03 -6.53
C ARG A 166 12.21 3.83 -5.24
N VAL A 167 12.87 4.99 -5.22
CA VAL A 167 12.62 6.05 -4.23
C VAL A 167 12.27 7.34 -4.96
N LYS A 168 11.26 8.06 -4.48
CA LYS A 168 11.01 9.47 -4.80
C LYS A 168 11.12 10.27 -3.51
N ASN A 169 12.08 11.18 -3.45
CA ASN A 169 12.20 12.09 -2.32
C ASN A 169 11.53 13.42 -2.65
N GLY A 170 10.31 13.64 -2.14
CA GLY A 170 9.61 14.91 -2.29
C GLY A 170 10.19 16.04 -1.45
N PHE A 171 11.09 15.76 -0.50
CA PHE A 171 11.79 16.75 0.33
C PHE A 171 13.12 17.20 -0.28
N ASP A 172 13.55 16.64 -1.42
CA ASP A 172 14.77 17.08 -2.09
C ASP A 172 14.61 18.56 -2.51
N PRO A 173 15.50 19.48 -2.09
CA PRO A 173 15.44 20.89 -2.46
C PRO A 173 15.44 21.14 -3.98
N LYS A 174 15.93 20.19 -4.77
CA LYS A 174 15.92 20.26 -6.25
C LYS A 174 14.53 20.02 -6.84
N VAL A 175 13.60 19.44 -6.07
CA VAL A 175 12.22 19.19 -6.51
C VAL A 175 11.38 20.44 -6.23
N LYS A 176 11.10 21.20 -7.29
CA LYS A 176 10.21 22.37 -7.19
C LYS A 176 8.86 21.94 -6.65
N GLY A 177 8.31 22.73 -5.72
CA GLY A 177 7.03 22.43 -5.09
C GLY A 177 5.91 22.30 -6.13
N GLU A 178 5.84 23.24 -7.06
CA GLU A 178 4.84 23.30 -8.12
C GLU A 178 4.75 22.01 -8.96
N ASP A 179 5.90 21.45 -9.35
CA ASP A 179 5.99 20.23 -10.17
C ASP A 179 5.35 19.00 -9.49
N VAL A 180 5.23 19.04 -8.17
CA VAL A 180 4.64 17.98 -7.35
C VAL A 180 3.43 18.47 -6.56
N LEU A 181 2.82 19.60 -6.93
CA LEU A 181 1.68 20.19 -6.23
C LEU A 181 1.93 20.38 -4.72
N HIS A 182 3.16 20.79 -4.39
CA HIS A 182 3.70 20.94 -3.04
C HIS A 182 3.59 19.67 -2.18
N TYR A 183 3.48 18.51 -2.83
CA TYR A 183 3.42 17.23 -2.16
C TYR A 183 4.80 16.85 -1.62
N ARG A 184 4.94 16.86 -0.28
CA ARG A 184 6.19 16.49 0.40
C ARG A 184 6.02 15.16 1.13
N SER A 185 6.68 14.14 0.61
CA SER A 185 6.75 12.81 1.20
C SER A 185 7.94 12.04 0.60
N ILE A 186 8.41 11.02 1.29
CA ILE A 186 9.30 10.01 0.70
C ILE A 186 8.43 8.84 0.25
N LEU A 187 8.40 8.57 -1.05
CA LEU A 187 7.71 7.40 -1.60
C LEU A 187 8.74 6.33 -1.97
N ILE A 188 8.54 5.14 -1.44
CA ILE A 188 9.41 3.98 -1.63
C ILE A 188 8.58 2.88 -2.27
N ASN A 189 9.03 2.34 -3.40
CA ASN A 189 8.48 1.12 -3.97
C ASN A 189 9.41 -0.05 -3.62
N LEU A 190 8.88 -1.02 -2.89
CA LEU A 190 9.61 -2.19 -2.39
C LEU A 190 9.17 -3.44 -3.16
N VAL A 191 10.12 -4.30 -3.52
CA VAL A 191 9.85 -5.66 -3.97
C VAL A 191 9.61 -6.51 -2.73
N PHE A 192 8.37 -6.90 -2.50
CA PHE A 192 7.96 -7.70 -1.36
C PHE A 192 7.61 -9.12 -1.84
N ASP A 193 8.24 -10.12 -1.25
CA ASP A 193 8.06 -11.53 -1.62
C ASP A 193 7.57 -12.35 -0.43
N TYR A 194 6.63 -13.26 -0.70
CA TYR A 194 6.02 -14.08 0.35
C TYR A 194 7.00 -15.11 0.94
N GLU A 195 8.02 -15.55 0.20
CA GLU A 195 9.02 -16.48 0.71
C GLU A 195 9.81 -15.90 1.89
N THR A 196 10.17 -14.62 1.81
CA THR A 196 10.89 -13.91 2.87
C THR A 196 9.97 -13.59 4.05
N TYR A 197 8.78 -13.05 3.79
CA TYR A 197 7.95 -12.45 4.86
C TYR A 197 6.74 -13.29 5.27
N GLY A 198 6.24 -14.19 4.41
CA GLY A 198 5.13 -15.10 4.70
C GLY A 198 5.47 -16.23 5.69
N LYS A 199 6.72 -16.31 6.16
CA LYS A 199 7.09 -17.17 7.30
C LYS A 199 6.60 -16.63 8.64
N LEU A 200 6.35 -15.32 8.74
CA LEU A 200 5.78 -14.67 9.92
C LEU A 200 4.33 -15.14 10.17
N ASP A 201 3.58 -15.29 9.09
CA ASP A 201 2.18 -15.75 9.08
C ASP A 201 2.04 -17.19 9.60
N ARG A 202 2.93 -18.09 9.14
CA ARG A 202 2.92 -19.53 9.51
C ARG A 202 3.22 -19.82 10.97
N GLN A 203 3.84 -18.90 11.71
CA GLN A 203 4.08 -19.10 13.13
C GLN A 203 2.82 -18.90 13.98
N LYS A 204 1.86 -18.10 13.49
CA LYS A 204 0.57 -17.85 14.16
C LYS A 204 -0.46 -18.95 13.87
N GLU A 205 -0.37 -19.62 12.73
CA GLU A 205 -1.34 -20.63 12.28
C GLU A 205 -1.02 -22.09 12.67
N LYS A 206 -0.22 -22.34 13.70
CA LYS A 206 0.11 -23.71 14.17
C LYS A 206 -1.10 -24.62 14.51
N HIS A 207 -2.34 -24.12 14.42
CA HIS A 207 -3.55 -24.85 14.78
C HIS A 207 -4.61 -25.01 13.68
N LYS A 208 -4.34 -24.71 12.39
CA LYS A 208 -5.30 -25.00 11.32
C LYS A 208 -4.75 -25.91 10.22
N HIS A 209 -5.63 -26.83 9.83
CA HIS A 209 -5.42 -28.00 9.00
C HIS A 209 -4.58 -27.78 7.74
N GLN A 210 -3.67 -28.74 7.50
CA GLN A 210 -3.44 -29.49 6.25
C GLN A 210 -4.18 -29.00 4.99
N SER A 211 -3.90 -27.78 4.52
CA SER A 211 -4.25 -27.35 3.16
C SER A 211 -3.04 -27.53 2.22
N ASP A 212 -3.40 -27.82 0.97
CA ASP A 212 -2.65 -28.49 -0.09
C ASP A 212 -1.21 -28.03 -0.36
N ASP A 213 -0.36 -28.99 -0.70
CA ASP A 213 1.00 -28.76 -1.21
C ASP A 213 1.04 -27.83 -2.45
N LEU A 214 -0.09 -27.72 -3.17
CA LEU A 214 -0.29 -26.76 -4.27
C LEU A 214 -0.37 -25.31 -3.79
N GLU A 215 -1.03 -25.03 -2.66
CA GLU A 215 -1.08 -23.70 -2.08
C GLU A 215 0.28 -23.29 -1.51
N LYS A 216 1.01 -24.24 -0.89
CA LYS A 216 2.42 -24.02 -0.50
C LYS A 216 3.33 -23.75 -1.69
N ALA A 217 3.14 -24.43 -2.81
CA ALA A 217 3.92 -24.24 -4.03
C ALA A 217 3.59 -22.89 -4.69
N ALA A 218 2.31 -22.52 -4.80
CA ALA A 218 1.86 -21.23 -5.32
C ALA A 218 2.37 -20.07 -4.46
N ASN A 219 2.38 -20.24 -3.14
CA ASN A 219 2.85 -19.21 -2.21
C ASN A 219 4.37 -19.00 -2.24
N LYS A 220 5.16 -19.91 -2.81
CA LYS A 220 6.62 -19.82 -2.79
C LYS A 220 7.21 -18.79 -3.75
N TYR A 221 6.53 -18.47 -4.86
CA TYR A 221 7.19 -17.78 -5.99
C TYR A 221 6.67 -16.39 -6.30
N TRP A 222 5.74 -15.86 -5.50
CA TRP A 222 5.18 -14.57 -5.83
C TRP A 222 5.88 -13.39 -5.17
N LYS A 223 6.09 -12.35 -5.99
CA LYS A 223 6.64 -11.05 -5.62
C LYS A 223 5.70 -9.97 -6.10
N MET A 224 5.52 -8.94 -5.29
CA MET A 224 4.74 -7.77 -5.63
C MET A 224 5.52 -6.51 -5.32
N ILE A 225 5.23 -5.43 -6.06
CA ILE A 225 5.73 -4.12 -5.67
C ILE A 225 4.70 -3.50 -4.71
N CYS A 226 5.15 -3.20 -3.50
CA CYS A 226 4.37 -2.50 -2.48
C CYS A 226 4.87 -1.05 -2.38
N GLU A 227 3.98 -0.13 -2.01
CA GLU A 227 4.32 1.29 -1.86
C GLU A 227 4.30 1.71 -0.39
N VAL A 228 5.39 2.29 0.08
CA VAL A 228 5.47 2.96 1.38
C VAL A 228 5.58 4.46 1.15
N GLN A 229 4.79 5.24 1.87
CA GLN A 229 4.93 6.70 1.91
C GLN A 229 5.30 7.13 3.31
N ILE A 230 6.42 7.83 3.50
CA ILE A 230 6.77 8.50 4.75
C ILE A 230 6.36 9.95 4.62
N ILE A 231 5.52 10.43 5.54
CA ILE A 231 4.89 11.75 5.47
C ILE A 231 5.04 12.43 6.83
N LEU A 232 5.50 13.67 6.83
CA LEU A 232 5.48 14.51 8.03
C LEU A 232 4.03 14.97 8.33
N ARG A 233 3.62 14.96 9.60
CA ARG A 233 2.22 15.24 9.98
C ARG A 233 1.73 16.61 9.50
N GLU A 234 2.57 17.63 9.58
CA GLU A 234 2.28 18.99 9.10
C GLU A 234 1.89 18.97 7.62
N TYR A 235 2.63 18.21 6.81
CA TYR A 235 2.35 18.08 5.38
C TYR A 235 1.13 17.22 5.10
N LEU A 236 0.83 16.22 5.92
CA LEU A 236 -0.42 15.47 5.80
C LEU A 236 -1.65 16.36 6.04
N ASN A 237 -1.58 17.24 7.03
CA ASN A 237 -2.66 18.18 7.35
C ASN A 237 -2.94 19.14 6.17
N VAL A 238 -1.87 19.65 5.54
CA VAL A 238 -1.97 20.48 4.33
C VAL A 238 -2.46 19.67 3.14
N ARG A 239 -1.97 18.44 2.97
CA ARG A 239 -2.37 17.52 1.89
C ARG A 239 -3.87 17.26 1.89
N GLY A 240 -4.50 17.11 3.05
CA GLY A 240 -5.95 16.90 3.13
C GLY A 240 -6.73 18.00 2.40
N ARG A 241 -6.29 19.25 2.54
CA ARG A 241 -6.87 20.41 1.84
C ARG A 241 -6.50 20.41 0.36
N LEU A 242 -5.21 20.23 0.03
CA LEU A 242 -4.73 20.21 -1.36
C LEU A 242 -5.34 19.08 -2.19
N HIS A 243 -5.60 17.91 -1.61
CA HIS A 243 -6.15 16.77 -2.34
C HIS A 243 -7.61 17.00 -2.77
N LEU A 244 -8.37 17.77 -2.00
CA LEU A 244 -9.70 18.21 -2.40
C LEU A 244 -9.61 19.12 -3.64
N TYR A 245 -8.71 20.11 -3.61
CA TYR A 245 -8.46 21.00 -4.76
C TYR A 245 -8.01 20.22 -5.99
N TYR A 246 -7.11 19.25 -5.83
CA TYR A 246 -6.66 18.39 -6.92
C TYR A 246 -7.81 17.60 -7.58
N LYS A 247 -8.75 17.06 -6.78
CA LYS A 247 -9.94 16.38 -7.32
C LYS A 247 -10.80 17.35 -8.12
N ILE A 248 -11.00 18.57 -7.63
CA ILE A 248 -11.74 19.61 -8.33
C ILE A 248 -11.06 19.93 -9.67
N LEU A 249 -9.75 20.22 -9.67
CA LEU A 249 -8.99 20.51 -10.88
C LEU A 249 -9.07 19.38 -11.90
N ARG A 250 -8.91 18.12 -11.48
CA ARG A 250 -9.07 16.97 -12.39
C ARG A 250 -10.48 16.87 -12.99
N CYS A 251 -11.51 17.11 -12.18
CA CYS A 251 -12.89 17.12 -12.69
C CYS A 251 -13.12 18.25 -13.70
N MET A 252 -12.43 19.38 -13.55
CA MET A 252 -12.48 20.52 -14.49
C MET A 252 -11.77 20.17 -15.81
N GLU A 253 -10.59 19.55 -15.76
CA GLU A 253 -9.83 19.12 -16.95
C GLU A 253 -10.62 18.11 -17.79
N THR A 254 -11.33 17.17 -17.16
CA THR A 254 -12.19 16.21 -17.86
C THR A 254 -13.45 16.82 -18.48
N ASN A 255 -13.79 18.07 -18.13
CA ASN A 255 -15.03 18.75 -18.53
C ASN A 255 -14.81 19.89 -19.53
N THR A 256 -13.64 20.05 -20.12
CA THR A 256 -13.34 21.17 -21.05
C THR A 256 -14.22 21.20 -22.31
N ASN A 257 -15.00 20.14 -22.59
CA ASN A 257 -16.01 20.09 -23.65
C ASN A 257 -17.46 20.35 -23.17
N THR A 258 -17.71 20.58 -21.88
CA THR A 258 -19.04 20.86 -21.33
C THR A 258 -19.18 22.32 -20.88
N THR A 259 -20.41 22.86 -20.86
CA THR A 259 -20.69 24.24 -20.42
C THR A 259 -20.19 24.51 -18.99
N ALA A 260 -20.12 23.48 -18.14
CA ALA A 260 -19.57 23.55 -16.79
C ALA A 260 -18.04 23.75 -16.76
N GLY A 261 -17.30 23.21 -17.74
CA GLY A 261 -15.85 23.43 -17.88
C GLY A 261 -15.48 24.90 -18.18
N LYS A 262 -16.39 25.65 -18.81
CA LYS A 262 -16.18 27.09 -19.08
C LYS A 262 -16.30 27.97 -17.82
N VAL A 263 -17.15 27.59 -16.87
CA VAL A 263 -17.32 28.30 -15.58
C VAL A 263 -16.14 28.00 -14.64
N ALA A 264 -15.55 26.82 -14.74
CA ALA A 264 -14.37 26.43 -13.96
C ALA A 264 -13.11 27.26 -14.26
N ASN A 265 -12.86 27.61 -15.52
CA ASN A 265 -11.75 28.51 -15.89
C ASN A 265 -11.89 29.90 -15.26
N ASP A 266 -13.12 30.29 -14.94
CA ASP A 266 -13.44 31.55 -14.29
C ASP A 266 -13.11 31.56 -12.78
N PHE A 267 -12.78 30.41 -12.17
CA PHE A 267 -12.35 30.37 -10.77
C PHE A 267 -10.86 30.69 -10.57
N SER A 268 -10.04 30.54 -11.61
CA SER A 268 -8.61 30.85 -11.56
C SER A 268 -8.31 32.32 -11.24
N LYS A 269 -9.26 33.22 -11.53
CA LYS A 269 -9.16 34.66 -11.26
C LYS A 269 -9.37 35.05 -9.79
N TYR A 270 -9.82 34.12 -8.95
CA TYR A 270 -10.00 34.35 -7.50
C TYR A 270 -8.83 33.79 -6.68
N TRP A 271 -7.73 33.41 -7.33
CA TRP A 271 -6.60 32.71 -6.73
C TRP A 271 -5.41 33.62 -6.37
N GLU A 272 -5.56 34.94 -6.46
CA GLU A 272 -4.60 35.84 -5.83
C GLU A 272 -4.77 35.72 -4.31
N LEU A 273 -3.87 34.96 -3.68
CA LEU A 273 -3.73 34.94 -2.23
C LEU A 273 -3.43 36.38 -1.79
N PRO A 274 -4.11 36.91 -0.76
CA PRO A 274 -3.75 38.21 -0.20
C PRO A 274 -2.29 38.16 0.26
N GLU A 275 -1.51 39.17 -0.15
CA GLU A 275 -0.11 39.38 0.24
C GLU A 275 0.09 39.40 1.75
#